data_AF-A0A8J8M8X2-F1
#
_entry.id   AF-A0A8J8M8X2-F1
#
_cell.length_a   1.000
_cell.length_b   1.000
_cell.length_c   1.000
_cell.angle_alpha   90.00
_cell.angle_beta   90.00
_cell.angle_gamma   90.00
#
_symmetry.space_group_name_H-M   'P 1'
#
loop_
_entity.id
_entity.type
_entity.pdbx_description
1 polymer ?
#
loop_
_entity_poly.entity_id
_entity_poly.type
_entity_poly.pdbx_seq_one_letter_code
_entity_poly.pdbx_strand_id
1 'polypeptide(L)'
;MVINPLFEELIVRSFFIEKIEALTNSSLVAIILSIILQLLPHIYQGFIALIYLGVMFTIFSLYYIRYRRIVPVILAHIFLILLR
;
A
#
# COMPACT_ATOMS: atom_id res chain seq x y z
N MET A 1 -3.04 16.15 -3.03
CA MET A 1 -4.52 16.08 -3.16
C MET A 1 -5.01 14.78 -2.53
N VAL A 2 -6.04 14.84 -1.68
CA VAL A 2 -6.62 13.70 -0.91
C VAL A 2 -7.12 12.54 -1.79
N ILE A 3 -7.44 12.82 -3.05
CA ILE A 3 -7.90 11.84 -4.03
C ILE A 3 -6.82 10.78 -4.32
N ASN A 4 -5.54 11.15 -4.27
CA ASN A 4 -4.45 10.25 -4.65
C ASN A 4 -4.31 9.04 -3.70
N PRO A 5 -4.22 9.23 -2.36
CA PRO A 5 -4.21 8.11 -1.41
C PRO A 5 -5.40 7.14 -1.53
N LEU A 6 -6.59 7.65 -1.85
CA LEU A 6 -7.78 6.81 -2.02
C LEU A 6 -7.60 5.84 -3.19
N PHE A 7 -7.18 6.34 -4.35
CA PHE A 7 -7.01 5.48 -5.53
C PHE A 7 -5.80 4.56 -5.39
N GLU A 8 -4.70 5.05 -4.83
CA GLU A 8 -3.54 4.21 -4.54
C GLU A 8 -3.96 3.00 -3.71
N GLU A 9 -4.53 3.18 -2.53
CA GLU A 9 -4.86 2.05 -1.66
C GLU A 9 -5.94 1.14 -2.28
N LEU A 10 -6.95 1.68 -2.98
CA LEU A 10 -7.92 0.83 -3.67
C LEU A 10 -7.26 -0.08 -4.72
N ILE A 11 -6.32 0.46 -5.49
CA ILE A 11 -5.60 -0.30 -6.52
C ILE A 11 -4.63 -1.28 -5.87
N VAL A 12 -3.68 -0.81 -5.04
CA VAL A 12 -2.58 -1.66 -4.58
C VAL A 12 -3.01 -2.64 -3.48
N ARG A 13 -4.03 -2.32 -2.67
CA ARG A 13 -4.45 -3.17 -1.54
C ARG A 13 -5.69 -3.96 -1.89
N SER A 14 -6.81 -3.31 -2.16
CA SER A 14 -8.03 -4.08 -2.40
C SER A 14 -8.02 -4.87 -3.69
N PHE A 15 -7.62 -4.27 -4.81
CA PHE A 15 -7.62 -4.97 -6.09
C PHE A 15 -6.38 -5.86 -6.29
N PHE A 16 -5.18 -5.28 -6.16
CA PHE A 16 -3.95 -5.96 -6.56
C PHE A 16 -3.59 -7.13 -5.63
N ILE A 17 -3.68 -6.98 -4.31
CA ILE A 17 -3.39 -8.08 -3.38
C ILE A 17 -4.33 -9.26 -3.63
N GLU A 18 -5.64 -9.00 -3.75
CA GLU A 18 -6.62 -10.06 -4.01
C GLU A 18 -6.34 -10.79 -5.33
N LYS A 19 -5.96 -10.04 -6.38
CA LYS A 19 -5.66 -10.64 -7.68
C LYS A 19 -4.39 -11.49 -7.62
N ILE A 20 -3.34 -11.03 -6.95
CA ILE A 20 -2.09 -11.79 -6.81
C ILE A 20 -2.29 -13.02 -5.92
N GLU A 21 -3.05 -12.91 -4.82
CA GLU A 21 -3.39 -14.07 -3.99
C GLU A 21 -4.16 -15.11 -4.80
N ALA A 22 -5.14 -14.70 -5.60
CA ALA A 22 -5.88 -15.63 -6.45
C ALA A 22 -5.00 -16.30 -7.52
N LEU A 23 -3.97 -15.62 -8.03
CA LEU A 23 -3.05 -16.15 -9.04
C LEU A 23 -1.95 -17.04 -8.47
N THR A 24 -1.51 -16.76 -7.24
CA THR A 24 -0.29 -17.38 -6.66
C THR A 24 -0.58 -18.26 -5.46
N ASN A 25 -1.79 -18.21 -4.90
CA ASN A 25 -2.15 -18.79 -3.61
C ASN A 25 -1.22 -18.37 -2.46
N SER A 26 -0.63 -17.17 -2.53
CA SER A 26 0.33 -16.69 -1.53
C SER A 26 0.12 -15.22 -1.15
N SER A 27 -0.32 -15.01 0.08
CA SER A 27 -0.43 -13.69 0.70
C SER A 27 0.92 -12.98 0.78
N LEU A 28 2.01 -13.72 1.03
CA LEU A 28 3.35 -13.15 1.11
C LEU A 28 3.80 -12.56 -0.23
N VAL A 29 3.58 -13.29 -1.34
CA VAL A 29 3.91 -12.81 -2.69
C VAL A 29 3.08 -11.57 -3.02
N ALA A 30 1.79 -11.56 -2.67
CA ALA A 30 0.92 -10.41 -2.86
C ALA A 30 1.38 -9.17 -2.08
N ILE A 31 1.82 -9.33 -0.82
CA ILE A 31 2.38 -8.23 -0.01
C ILE A 31 3.61 -7.64 -0.69
N ILE A 32 4.58 -8.47 -1.02
CA ILE A 32 5.87 -8.02 -1.56
C ILE A 32 5.65 -7.26 -2.86
N LEU A 33 4.85 -7.82 -3.78
CA LEU A 33 4.55 -7.16 -5.05
C LEU A 33 3.74 -5.87 -4.87
N SER A 34 2.81 -5.82 -3.91
CA SER A 34 2.03 -4.62 -3.60
C SER A 34 2.90 -3.48 -3.06
N ILE A 35 3.85 -3.80 -2.17
CA ILE A 35 4.82 -2.81 -1.65
C ILE A 35 5.71 -2.28 -2.78
N ILE A 36 6.26 -3.17 -3.62
CA ILE A 36 7.10 -2.78 -4.75
C ILE A 36 6.31 -1.88 -5.71
N LEU A 37 5.09 -2.28 -6.07
CA LEU A 37 4.24 -1.53 -7.00
C LEU A 37 3.97 -0.11 -6.50
N GLN A 38 3.74 0.09 -5.20
CA GLN A 38 3.51 1.43 -4.67
C GLN A 38 4.79 2.23 -4.43
N LEU A 39 5.93 1.58 -4.18
CA LEU A 39 7.22 2.27 -4.07
C LEU A 39 7.74 2.79 -5.41
N LEU A 40 7.42 2.13 -6.53
CA LEU A 40 7.91 2.49 -7.86
C LEU A 40 7.66 3.97 -8.21
N PRO A 41 6.44 4.53 -8.06
CA PRO A 41 6.20 5.96 -8.29
C PRO A 41 7.02 6.89 -7.38
N HIS A 42 7.54 6.42 -6.26
CA HIS A 42 8.18 7.25 -5.23
C HIS A 42 9.71 7.25 -5.29
N ILE A 43 10.31 6.54 -6.25
CA ILE A 43 11.77 6.45 -6.41
C ILE A 43 12.42 7.83 -6.59
N TYR A 44 11.75 8.76 -7.28
CA TYR A 44 12.27 10.12 -7.52
C TYR A 44 12.39 10.96 -6.24
N GLN A 45 11.73 10.56 -5.15
CA GLN A 45 11.75 11.29 -3.87
C GLN A 45 13.03 11.00 -3.05
N GLY A 46 13.89 10.11 -3.54
CA GLY A 46 15.17 9.79 -2.93
C GLY A 46 15.13 8.62 -1.95
N PHE A 47 16.31 8.19 -1.50
CA PHE A 47 16.47 6.96 -0.73
C PHE A 47 15.76 6.99 0.63
N ILE A 48 15.84 8.12 1.34
CA ILE A 48 15.16 8.29 2.64
C ILE A 48 13.64 8.13 2.45
N ALA A 49 13.10 8.59 1.31
CA ALA A 49 11.70 8.41 0.97
C ALA A 49 11.27 6.96 0.84
N LEU A 50 12.05 6.18 0.13
CA LEU A 50 11.79 4.76 -0.06
C LEU A 50 11.78 3.98 1.26
N ILE A 51 12.62 4.35 2.23
CA ILE A 51 12.66 3.67 3.53
C ILE A 51 11.36 3.91 4.31
N TYR A 52 10.98 5.17 4.56
CA TYR A 52 9.80 5.42 5.40
C TYR A 52 8.50 5.00 4.70
N LEU A 53 8.42 5.15 3.37
CA LEU A 53 7.28 4.66 2.59
C LEU A 53 7.23 3.13 2.60
N GLY A 54 8.38 2.45 2.48
CA GLY A 54 8.45 1.00 2.49
C GLY A 54 7.92 0.41 3.81
N VAL A 55 8.32 1.01 4.94
CA VAL A 55 7.78 0.64 6.27
C VAL A 55 6.27 0.86 6.33
N MET A 56 5.79 2.03 5.91
CA MET A 56 4.37 2.38 5.92
C MET A 56 3.54 1.40 5.06
N PHE A 57 3.96 1.16 3.83
CA PHE A 57 3.27 0.27 2.88
C PHE A 57 3.29 -1.17 3.36
N THR A 58 4.34 -1.59 4.05
CA THR A 58 4.39 -2.90 4.71
C THR A 58 3.32 -3.01 5.80
N ILE A 59 3.21 -2.02 6.69
CA ILE A 59 2.19 -1.98 7.75
C ILE A 59 0.78 -2.04 7.15
N PHE A 60 0.52 -1.23 6.12
CA PHE A 60 -0.77 -1.18 5.44
C PHE A 60 -1.14 -2.51 4.78
N SER A 61 -0.18 -3.15 4.12
CA SER A 61 -0.39 -4.44 3.44
C SER A 61 -0.66 -5.56 4.44
N LEU A 62 0.10 -5.61 5.54
CA LEU A 62 -0.11 -6.57 6.64
C LEU A 62 -1.47 -6.38 7.30
N TYR A 63 -1.85 -5.12 7.57
CA TYR A 63 -3.16 -4.80 8.11
C TYR A 63 -4.29 -5.23 7.15
N TYR A 64 -4.17 -4.90 5.86
CA TYR A 64 -5.17 -5.24 4.86
C TYR A 64 -5.38 -6.75 4.78
N ILE A 65 -4.31 -7.56 4.70
CA ILE A 65 -4.45 -9.01 4.61
C ILE A 65 -5.05 -9.62 5.86
N ARG A 66 -4.71 -9.09 7.04
CA ARG A 66 -5.22 -9.61 8.32
C ARG A 66 -6.70 -9.34 8.53
N TYR A 67 -7.21 -8.19 8.07
CA TYR A 67 -8.55 -7.72 8.40
C TYR A 67 -9.49 -7.57 7.20
N ARG A 68 -8.95 -7.50 5.98
CA ARG A 68 -9.70 -7.24 4.72
C ARG A 68 -10.58 -6.00 4.81
N ARG A 69 -10.05 -4.93 5.43
CA ARG A 69 -10.73 -3.64 5.62
C ARG A 69 -9.89 -2.53 5.01
N ILE A 70 -10.34 -1.97 3.88
CA ILE A 70 -9.59 -0.94 3.15
C ILE A 70 -9.79 0.47 3.73
N VAL A 71 -10.97 0.77 4.28
CA VAL A 71 -11.31 2.11 4.78
C VAL A 71 -10.33 2.62 5.85
N PRO A 72 -9.94 1.84 6.88
CA PRO A 72 -8.96 2.30 7.86
C PRO A 72 -7.59 2.64 7.24
N VAL A 73 -7.17 1.88 6.23
CA VAL A 73 -5.90 2.10 5.52
C VAL A 73 -5.95 3.40 4.72
N ILE A 74 -7.04 3.62 3.97
CA ILE A 74 -7.27 4.87 3.23
C ILE A 74 -7.24 6.07 4.18
N LEU A 75 -7.96 6.00 5.30
CA LEU A 75 -7.99 7.08 6.28
C LEU A 75 -6.58 7.34 6.83
N ALA A 76 -5.85 6.31 7.26
CA ALA A 76 -4.49 6.45 7.76
C ALA A 76 -3.57 7.12 6.73
N HIS A 77 -3.63 6.71 5.45
CA HIS A 77 -2.83 7.31 4.39
C HIS A 77 -3.20 8.79 4.15
N ILE A 78 -4.50 9.13 4.16
CA ILE A 78 -4.97 10.52 4.08
C ILE A 78 -4.46 11.36 5.26
N PHE A 79 -4.52 10.82 6.49
CA PHE A 79 -4.01 11.54 7.67
C PHE A 79 -2.51 11.81 7.56
N LEU A 80 -1.72 10.84 7.09
CA LEU A 80 -0.27 10.98 6.96
C LEU A 80 0.12 12.06 5.94
N ILE A 81 -0.62 12.18 4.84
CA ILE A 81 -0.36 13.25 3.86
C ILE A 81 -0.80 14.62 4.36
N LEU A 82 -1.82 14.70 5.24
CA LEU A 82 -2.27 15.97 5.83
C LEU A 82 -1.34 16.48 6.93
N LEU A 83 -0.56 15.60 7.56
CA LEU A 83 0.37 15.94 8.63
C LEU A 83 1.78 16.33 8.12
N ARG A 84 2.00 16.26 6.80
CA ARG A 84 3.25 16.65 6.13
C ARG A 84 3.12 18.00 5.45
#